data_AF-M7WDF4-F1
#
_entry.id   AF-M7WDF4-F1
#
_cell.length_a   1.000
_cell.length_b   1.000
_cell.length_c   1.000
_cell.angle_alpha   90.00
_cell.angle_beta   90.00
_cell.angle_gamma   90.00
#
_symmetry.space_group_name_H-M   'P 1'
#
loop_
_entity.id
_entity.type
_entity.pdbx_description
1 polymer ?
#
loop_
_entity_poly.entity_id
_entity_poly.type
_entity_poly.pdbx_seq_one_letter_code
_entity_poly.pdbx_strand_id
1 'polypeptide(L)'
;MSIPIDDRVDACNIGDFSVGDLSSYFVDLDGIEELCDDLKELYNKEQCSTLGDEKFLRILEREAELVEDIAITSANFVREYREILDVMKRCSRKHREETKPEKNN
;
A
#
# COMPACT_ATOMS: atom_id res chain seq x y z
N MET A 1 -27.54 -23.26 -22.22
CA MET A 1 -26.12 -22.99 -22.45
C MET A 1 -25.48 -22.81 -21.08
N SER A 2 -24.61 -23.74 -20.69
CA SER A 2 -23.85 -23.69 -19.45
C SER A 2 -22.72 -22.68 -19.61
N ILE A 3 -22.71 -21.65 -18.76
CA ILE A 3 -21.61 -20.69 -18.68
C ILE A 3 -20.34 -21.45 -18.27
N PRO A 4 -19.22 -21.34 -19.00
CA PRO A 4 -17.95 -21.94 -18.62
C PRO A 4 -17.56 -21.51 -17.20
N ILE A 5 -17.06 -22.45 -16.38
CA ILE A 5 -16.67 -22.17 -14.98
C ILE A 5 -15.57 -21.11 -14.91
N ASP A 6 -14.79 -20.96 -15.99
CA ASP A 6 -13.72 -19.96 -16.12
C ASP A 6 -14.24 -18.51 -16.14
N ASP A 7 -15.48 -18.28 -16.59
CA ASP A 7 -16.12 -16.96 -16.59
C ASP A 7 -16.69 -16.56 -15.23
N ARG A 8 -16.71 -17.47 -14.24
CA ARG A 8 -17.18 -17.17 -12.87
C ARG A 8 -16.12 -16.53 -11.98
N VAL A 9 -14.86 -16.52 -12.41
CA VAL A 9 -13.75 -15.93 -11.65
C VAL A 9 -13.65 -14.41 -11.86
N ASP A 10 -14.35 -13.88 -12.86
CA ASP A 10 -14.42 -12.45 -13.15
C ASP A 10 -15.58 -11.78 -12.42
N ALA A 11 -15.25 -11.24 -11.24
CA ALA A 11 -15.64 -9.92 -10.74
C ALA A 11 -15.94 -9.97 -9.23
N CYS A 12 -14.91 -10.07 -8.39
CA CYS A 12 -15.01 -9.39 -7.09
C CYS A 12 -15.12 -7.89 -7.40
N ASN A 13 -16.30 -7.32 -7.19
CA ASN A 13 -16.54 -5.89 -7.17
C ASN A 13 -16.31 -5.38 -5.74
N ILE A 14 -16.11 -4.07 -5.60
CA ILE A 14 -15.95 -3.45 -4.27
C ILE A 14 -17.13 -3.73 -3.32
N GLY A 15 -18.31 -4.02 -3.86
CA GLY A 15 -19.51 -4.38 -3.11
C GLY A 15 -19.49 -5.80 -2.53
N ASP A 16 -18.51 -6.63 -2.89
CA ASP A 16 -18.36 -7.99 -2.35
C ASP A 16 -17.56 -8.02 -1.04
N PHE A 17 -16.91 -6.91 -0.66
CA PHE A 17 -16.22 -6.79 0.62
C PHE A 17 -17.18 -6.31 1.71
N SER A 18 -17.03 -6.87 2.92
CA SER A 18 -17.77 -6.37 4.06
C SER A 18 -17.21 -5.01 4.53
N VAL A 19 -18.04 -4.23 5.20
CA VAL A 19 -17.59 -2.98 5.85
C VAL A 19 -16.47 -3.27 6.87
N GLY A 20 -16.48 -4.46 7.49
CA GLY A 20 -15.43 -4.91 8.40
C GLY A 20 -14.08 -5.05 7.69
N ASP A 21 -14.05 -5.72 6.54
CA ASP A 21 -12.81 -5.95 5.78
C ASP A 21 -12.19 -4.64 5.30
N LEU A 22 -13.04 -3.71 4.83
CA LEU A 22 -12.59 -2.38 4.43
C LEU A 22 -12.13 -1.55 5.63
N SER A 23 -12.80 -1.66 6.78
CA SER A 23 -12.39 -0.97 8.00
C SER A 23 -11.02 -1.45 8.49
N SER A 24 -10.78 -2.76 8.51
CA SER A 24 -9.49 -3.36 8.87
C SER A 24 -8.40 -2.93 7.89
N TYR A 25 -8.69 -2.94 6.58
CA TYR A 25 -7.78 -2.44 5.55
C TYR A 25 -7.33 -1.00 5.81
N PHE A 26 -8.25 -0.10 6.18
CA PHE A 26 -7.88 1.30 6.45
C PHE A 26 -7.07 1.45 7.72
N VAL A 27 -7.45 0.77 8.81
CA VAL A 27 -6.71 0.82 10.08
C VAL A 27 -5.27 0.33 9.90
N ASP A 28 -5.07 -0.77 9.18
CA ASP A 28 -3.73 -1.30 8.96
C ASP A 28 -2.91 -0.44 7.99
N LEU A 29 -3.57 0.26 7.05
CA LEU A 29 -2.91 1.22 6.17
C LEU A 29 -2.46 2.46 6.94
N ASP A 30 -3.26 2.96 7.88
CA ASP A 30 -2.88 4.05 8.79
C ASP A 30 -1.63 3.66 9.60
N GLY A 31 -1.54 2.40 10.06
CA GLY A 31 -0.33 1.91 10.72
C GLY A 31 0.94 1.97 9.85
N ILE A 32 0.83 1.74 8.54
CA ILE A 32 1.95 1.91 7.60
C ILE A 32 2.27 3.39 7.39
N GLU A 33 1.25 4.26 7.35
CA GLU A 33 1.44 5.72 7.26
C GLU A 33 2.23 6.24 8.45
N GLU A 34 1.87 5.86 9.67
CA GLU A 34 2.56 6.25 10.91
C GLU A 34 4.06 5.89 10.85
N LEU A 35 4.39 4.66 10.45
CA LEU A 35 5.79 4.23 10.29
C LEU A 35 6.53 5.07 9.23
N CYS A 36 5.86 5.41 8.13
CA CYS A 36 6.46 6.26 7.09
C CYS A 36 6.69 7.69 7.58
N ASP A 37 5.83 8.22 8.44
CA ASP A 37 6.00 9.54 9.03
C ASP A 37 7.14 9.57 10.06
N ASP A 38 7.26 8.53 10.88
CA ASP A 38 8.40 8.34 11.77
C ASP A 38 9.73 8.30 10.97
N LEU A 39 9.73 7.64 9.81
CA LEU A 39 10.90 7.60 8.93
C LEU A 39 11.25 8.98 8.38
N LYS A 40 10.25 9.77 7.97
CA LYS A 40 10.48 11.16 7.56
C LYS A 40 11.06 12.00 8.69
N GLU A 41 10.60 11.80 9.92
CA GLU A 41 11.15 12.51 11.07
C GLU A 41 12.63 12.17 11.31
N LEU A 42 12.98 10.88 11.26
CA LEU A 42 14.36 10.44 11.42
C LEU A 42 15.26 11.04 10.32
N TYR A 43 14.81 10.98 9.08
CA TYR A 43 15.52 11.57 7.94
C TYR A 43 15.75 13.08 8.10
N ASN A 44 14.75 13.82 8.59
CA ASN A 44 14.91 15.24 8.88
C ASN A 44 15.90 15.49 10.03
N LYS A 45 15.93 14.63 11.05
CA LYS A 45 16.89 14.70 12.17
C LYS A 45 18.31 14.35 11.71
N GLU A 46 18.45 13.41 10.78
CA GLU A 46 19.71 13.05 10.12
C GLU A 46 20.31 14.26 9.42
N GLN A 47 19.52 14.95 8.58
CA GLN A 47 19.98 16.12 7.82
C GLN A 47 20.47 17.29 8.70
N CYS A 48 19.96 17.39 9.93
CA CYS A 48 20.38 18.40 10.89
C CYS A 48 21.55 17.97 11.78
N SER A 49 22.02 16.73 11.65
CA SER A 49 23.07 16.15 12.51
C SER A 49 24.44 16.21 11.84
N THR A 50 25.49 16.36 12.64
CA THR A 50 26.87 16.42 12.11
C THR A 50 27.39 15.00 11.86
N LEU A 51 27.95 14.77 10.67
CA LEU A 51 28.60 13.51 10.30
C LEU A 51 29.68 13.11 11.32
N GLY A 52 29.62 11.88 11.81
CA GLY A 52 30.56 11.32 12.77
C GLY A 52 30.21 11.58 14.25
N ASP A 53 29.12 12.30 14.52
CA ASP A 53 28.55 12.36 15.87
C ASP A 53 27.88 11.02 16.23
N GLU A 54 28.02 10.59 17.48
CA GLU A 54 27.33 9.41 18.00
C GLU A 54 25.81 9.52 17.82
N LYS A 55 25.28 10.75 17.88
CA LYS A 55 23.88 11.03 17.59
C LYS A 55 23.48 10.70 16.14
N PHE A 56 24.36 10.96 15.18
CA PHE A 56 24.12 10.65 13.76
C PHE A 56 24.09 9.13 13.53
N LEU A 57 25.04 8.39 14.12
CA LEU A 57 25.06 6.94 14.05
C LEU A 57 23.80 6.30 14.64
N ARG A 58 23.32 6.78 15.79
CA ARG A 58 22.07 6.30 16.40
C ARG A 58 20.83 6.61 15.56
N ILE A 59 20.82 7.70 14.78
CA ILE A 59 19.72 8.01 13.86
C ILE A 59 19.73 6.99 12.71
N LEU A 60 20.89 6.73 12.11
CA LEU A 60 21.02 5.73 11.05
C LEU A 60 20.64 4.32 11.49
N GLU A 61 21.02 3.91 12.71
CA GLU A 61 20.62 2.61 13.27
C GLU A 61 19.10 2.50 13.38
N ARG A 62 18.43 3.54 13.89
CA ARG A 62 16.96 3.57 13.99
C ARG A 62 16.26 3.62 12.64
N GLU A 63 16.83 4.33 11.65
CA GLU A 63 16.30 4.33 10.29
C GLU A 63 16.38 2.93 9.67
N ALA A 64 17.49 2.21 9.87
CA ALA A 64 17.64 0.86 9.38
C ALA A 64 16.60 -0.10 9.98
N GLU A 65 16.40 -0.05 11.30
CA GLU A 65 15.36 -0.82 11.99
C GLU A 65 13.96 -0.47 11.46
N LEU A 66 13.65 0.82 11.33
CA LEU A 66 12.34 1.27 10.87
C LEU A 66 12.06 0.90 9.42
N VAL A 67 13.07 0.92 8.54
CA VAL A 67 12.93 0.45 7.15
C VAL A 67 12.61 -1.05 7.10
N GLU A 68 13.24 -1.85 7.97
CA GLU A 68 12.93 -3.27 8.08
C GLU A 68 11.48 -3.49 8.56
N ASP A 69 11.05 -2.76 9.58
CA ASP A 69 9.68 -2.81 10.11
C ASP A 69 8.64 -2.40 9.06
N ILE A 70 8.90 -1.33 8.29
CA ILE A 70 8.04 -0.91 7.17
C ILE A 70 7.96 -2.01 6.13
N ALA A 71 9.08 -2.63 5.76
CA ALA A 71 9.12 -3.68 4.76
C ALA A 71 8.31 -4.91 5.19
N ILE A 72 8.47 -5.35 6.44
CA ILE A 72 7.73 -6.48 7.01
C ILE A 72 6.24 -6.16 7.08
N THR A 73 5.88 -5.00 7.63
CA THR A 73 4.48 -4.57 7.80
C THR A 73 3.79 -4.43 6.45
N SER A 74 4.45 -3.77 5.49
CA SER A 74 3.92 -3.62 4.12
C SER A 74 3.78 -4.96 3.41
N ALA A 75 4.72 -5.90 3.58
CA ALA A 75 4.63 -7.23 2.98
C ALA A 75 3.45 -8.03 3.57
N ASN A 76 3.25 -7.94 4.88
CA ASN A 76 2.10 -8.57 5.55
C ASN A 76 0.78 -7.96 5.07
N PHE A 77 0.69 -6.64 5.00
CA PHE A 77 -0.48 -5.92 4.48
C PHE A 77 -0.84 -6.35 3.06
N VAL A 78 0.15 -6.42 2.16
CA VAL A 78 -0.07 -6.86 0.78
C VAL A 78 -0.56 -8.31 0.71
N ARG A 79 -0.06 -9.17 1.60
CA ARG A 79 -0.49 -10.57 1.66
C ARG A 79 -1.93 -10.71 2.17
N GLU A 80 -2.27 -9.97 3.22
CA GLU A 80 -3.57 -10.02 3.88
C GLU A 80 -4.67 -9.39 3.03
N TYR A 81 -4.41 -8.23 2.43
CA TYR A 81 -5.38 -7.47 1.67
C TYR A 81 -5.24 -7.63 0.15
N ARG A 82 -4.64 -8.74 -0.30
CA ARG A 82 -4.38 -8.99 -1.73
C ARG A 82 -5.62 -8.85 -2.59
N GLU A 83 -6.74 -9.40 -2.14
CA GLU A 83 -8.00 -9.36 -2.89
C GLU A 83 -8.53 -7.93 -3.01
N ILE A 84 -8.53 -7.17 -1.91
CA ILE A 84 -8.92 -5.74 -1.91
C ILE A 84 -8.01 -4.95 -2.85
N LEU A 85 -6.70 -5.14 -2.78
CA LEU A 85 -5.73 -4.48 -3.65
C LEU A 85 -5.94 -4.83 -5.13
N ASP A 86 -6.24 -6.09 -5.45
CA ASP A 86 -6.48 -6.54 -6.82
C ASP A 86 -7.78 -5.95 -7.38
N VAL A 87 -8.85 -5.85 -6.56
CA VAL A 87 -10.08 -5.16 -6.95
C VAL A 87 -9.84 -3.68 -7.18
N MET A 88 -9.17 -2.98 -6.26
CA MET A 88 -8.83 -1.56 -6.40
C MET A 88 -8.00 -1.28 -7.66
N LYS A 89 -7.01 -2.13 -7.96
CA LYS A 89 -6.20 -2.04 -9.20
C LYS A 89 -7.04 -2.26 -10.45
N ARG A 90 -7.98 -3.21 -10.45
CA ARG A 90 -8.91 -3.44 -11.57
C ARG A 90 -9.84 -2.25 -11.78
N CYS A 91 -10.41 -1.68 -10.72
CA CYS A 91 -11.23 -0.47 -10.79
C CYS A 91 -10.45 0.72 -11.34
N SER A 92 -9.22 0.94 -10.87
CA SER A 92 -8.34 2.02 -11.35
C SER A 92 -8.01 1.90 -12.85
N ARG A 93 -7.81 0.67 -13.35
CA ARG A 93 -7.55 0.42 -14.78
C ARG A 93 -8.74 0.75 -15.66
N LYS A 94 -9.96 0.42 -15.25
CA LYS A 94 -11.19 0.76 -16.01
C LYS A 94 -11.36 2.27 -16.18
N HIS A 95 -11.13 3.06 -15.14
CA HIS A 95 -11.22 4.52 -15.23
C HIS A 95 -10.15 5.18 -16.10
N ARG A 96 -8.98 4.55 -16.29
CA ARG A 96 -7.95 5.01 -17.22
C ARG A 96 -8.31 4.77 -18.69
N GLU A 97 -9.16 3.80 -18.97
CA GLU A 97 -9.61 3.50 -20.34
C GLU A 97 -10.76 4.43 -20.76
N GLU A 98 -11.63 4.82 -19.81
CA GLU A 98 -12.72 5.79 -20.02
C GLU A 98 -12.22 7.23 -20.27
N THR A 99 -11.00 7.57 -19.87
CA THR A 99 -10.42 8.92 -20.01
C THR A 99 -9.56 9.11 -21.27
N LYS A 100 -9.38 8.08 -22.11
CA LYS A 100 -8.79 8.25 -23.43
C LYS A 100 -9.89 8.61 -24.44
N PRO A 101 -9.81 9.73 -25.17
CA PRO A 101 -10.78 10.02 -26.21
C PRO A 101 -10.73 8.92 -27.28
N GLU A 102 -11.90 8.36 -27.62
CA GLU A 102 -12.04 7.48 -28.77
C GLU A 102 -11.58 8.23 -30.02
N LYS A 103 -10.48 7.77 -30.63
CA LYS A 103 -10.12 8.22 -31.97
C LYS A 103 -11.09 7.56 -32.94
N ASN A 104 -12.14 8.27 -33.32
CA ASN A 104 -12.92 7.93 -34.49
C ASN A 104 -12.01 8.06 -35.73
N ASN A 105 -11.77 6.93 -36.40
CA ASN A 105 -11.22 6.88 -37.77
C ASN A 105 -12.35 7.06 -38.78
#